data_AF-A0A0B6Z859-F1
#
_entry.id   AF-A0A0B6Z859-F1
#
_cell.length_a   1.000
_cell.length_b   1.000
_cell.length_c   1.000
_cell.angle_alpha   90.00
_cell.angle_beta   90.00
_cell.angle_gamma   90.00
#
_symmetry.space_group_name_H-M   'P 1'
#
loop_
_entity.id
_entity.type
_entity.pdbx_description
1 polymer ?
#
loop_
_entity_poly.entity_id
_entity_poly.type
_entity_poly.pdbx_seq_one_letter_code
_entity_poly.pdbx_strand_id
1 'polypeptide(L)'
;ADYFSDRSPYFIDTATGVPSRGVAFSSGADWKEQRTVSLTILRQFGMGKNILAEKVQEEVSAYVNYLAGMKGKPINIREITNISTSNVICSIIIGHRFEYDDVEFQNMISHLNSVALDQQNVGLVHFIS
;
A
#
# COMPACT_ATOMS: atom_id res chain seq x y z
N ALA A 1 -10.30 -22.71 12.76
CA ALA A 1 -10.04 -21.38 12.15
C ALA A 1 -8.87 -21.45 11.16
N ASP A 2 -7.79 -22.19 11.47
CA ASP A 2 -6.60 -22.28 10.60
C ASP A 2 -6.75 -23.15 9.34
N TYR A 3 -7.83 -23.92 9.19
CA TYR A 3 -8.00 -24.83 8.05
C TYR A 3 -8.24 -24.10 6.70
N PHE A 4 -8.73 -22.85 6.74
CA PHE A 4 -8.99 -22.04 5.54
C PHE A 4 -8.19 -20.74 5.53
N SER A 5 -7.13 -20.63 6.33
CA SER A 5 -6.33 -19.41 6.42
C SER A 5 -5.18 -19.32 5.41
N ASP A 6 -4.92 -20.40 4.67
CA ASP A 6 -3.81 -20.48 3.73
C ASP A 6 -4.07 -19.70 2.43
N ARG A 7 -2.97 -19.28 1.79
CA ARG A 7 -2.97 -18.61 0.48
C ARG A 7 -2.54 -19.60 -0.60
N SER A 8 -3.18 -19.51 -1.77
CA SER A 8 -2.73 -20.27 -2.94
C SER A 8 -1.28 -19.88 -3.28
N PRO A 9 -0.39 -20.83 -3.57
CA PRO A 9 0.99 -20.53 -3.98
C PRO A 9 0.99 -19.63 -5.22
N TYR A 10 1.78 -18.56 -5.20
CA TYR A 10 1.95 -17.74 -6.40
C TYR A 10 2.88 -18.44 -7.39
N PHE A 11 2.72 -18.13 -8.67
CA PHE A 11 3.59 -18.65 -9.73
C PHE A 11 5.07 -18.37 -9.42
N ILE A 12 5.40 -17.19 -8.90
CA ILE A 12 6.77 -16.81 -8.54
C ILE A 12 7.32 -17.68 -7.40
N ASP A 13 6.52 -18.01 -6.40
CA ASP A 13 6.94 -18.88 -5.30
C ASP A 13 7.28 -20.29 -5.82
N THR A 14 6.45 -20.78 -6.73
CA THR A 14 6.63 -22.09 -7.37
C THR A 14 7.85 -22.10 -8.29
N ALA A 15 8.06 -21.03 -9.05
CA ALA A 15 9.16 -20.92 -10.01
C ALA A 15 10.53 -20.67 -9.35
N THR A 16 10.56 -19.98 -8.22
CA THR A 16 11.81 -19.60 -7.53
C THR A 16 12.14 -20.50 -6.34
N GLY A 17 11.17 -21.26 -5.82
CA GLY A 17 11.32 -22.03 -4.59
C GLY A 17 11.41 -21.17 -3.32
N VAL A 18 11.23 -19.85 -3.45
CA VAL A 18 11.24 -18.92 -2.32
C VAL A 18 9.81 -18.77 -1.81
N PRO A 19 9.53 -19.04 -0.52
CA PRO A 19 8.18 -18.91 0.02
C PRO A 19 7.74 -17.45 0.07
N SER A 20 6.47 -17.22 -0.24
CA SER A 20 5.82 -15.91 -0.13
C SER A 20 5.98 -15.34 1.28
N ARG A 21 6.32 -14.04 1.35
CA ARG A 21 6.48 -13.28 2.60
C ARG A 21 5.43 -12.16 2.68
N GLY A 22 5.35 -11.50 3.83
CA GLY A 22 4.39 -10.42 4.06
C GLY A 22 3.05 -10.94 4.55
N VAL A 23 2.17 -10.03 4.97
CA VAL A 23 0.86 -10.38 5.54
C VAL A 23 -0.14 -10.84 4.47
N ALA A 24 0.00 -10.38 3.23
CA ALA A 24 -0.95 -10.67 2.15
C ALA A 24 -0.76 -12.07 1.55
N PHE A 25 0.50 -12.51 1.41
CA PHE A 25 0.87 -13.66 0.58
C PHE A 25 1.41 -14.85 1.39
N SER A 26 1.86 -14.66 2.63
CA SER A 26 2.35 -15.76 3.48
C SER A 26 1.21 -16.46 4.24
N SER A 27 1.49 -17.68 4.72
CA SER A 27 0.60 -18.48 5.56
C SER A 27 1.37 -19.10 6.73
N GLY A 28 0.68 -19.74 7.67
CA GLY A 28 1.32 -20.40 8.81
C GLY A 28 1.95 -19.46 9.83
N ALA A 29 3.10 -19.85 10.39
CA ALA A 29 3.77 -19.14 11.49
C ALA A 29 4.25 -17.74 11.07
N ASP A 30 4.89 -17.63 9.91
CA ASP A 30 5.42 -16.38 9.37
C ASP A 30 4.32 -15.32 9.20
N TRP A 31 3.15 -15.73 8.69
CA TRP A 31 1.99 -14.86 8.58
C TRP A 31 1.50 -14.38 9.95
N LYS A 32 1.39 -15.30 10.92
CA LYS A 32 0.91 -14.97 12.28
C LYS A 32 1.86 -13.96 12.95
N GLU A 33 3.16 -14.15 12.82
CA GLU A 33 4.17 -13.25 13.37
C GLU A 33 4.09 -11.86 12.73
N GLN A 34 4.20 -11.78 11.40
CA GLN A 34 4.20 -10.49 10.68
C GLN A 34 2.88 -9.74 10.85
N ARG A 35 1.76 -10.47 10.91
CA ARG A 35 0.44 -9.91 11.21
C ARG A 35 0.40 -9.30 12.61
N THR A 36 0.92 -10.01 13.61
CA THR A 36 0.92 -9.57 15.00
C THR A 36 1.78 -8.32 15.18
N VAL A 37 2.98 -8.31 14.59
CA VAL A 37 3.88 -7.15 14.60
C VAL A 37 3.21 -5.95 13.92
N SER A 38 2.70 -6.11 12.70
CA SER A 38 2.03 -5.05 11.95
C SER A 38 0.84 -4.45 12.72
N LEU A 39 -0.02 -5.29 13.30
CA LEU A 39 -1.16 -4.82 14.11
C LEU A 39 -0.73 -4.09 15.38
N THR A 40 0.35 -4.54 16.01
CA THR A 40 0.87 -3.91 17.23
C THR A 40 1.37 -2.51 16.92
N ILE A 41 2.14 -2.37 15.84
CA ILE A 41 2.61 -1.08 15.34
C ILE A 41 1.43 -0.16 14.99
N LEU A 42 0.46 -0.65 14.21
CA LEU A 42 -0.73 0.15 13.83
C LEU A 42 -1.56 0.59 15.06
N ARG A 43 -1.68 -0.27 16.08
CA ARG A 43 -2.36 0.08 17.35
C ARG A 43 -1.61 1.14 18.13
N GLN A 44 -0.27 1.08 18.16
CA GLN A 44 0.56 2.11 18.81
C GLN A 44 0.40 3.48 18.13
N PHE A 45 0.16 3.51 16.82
CA PHE A 45 -0.14 4.75 16.10
C PHE A 45 -1.56 5.31 16.35
N GLY A 46 -2.47 4.50 16.92
CA GLY A 46 -3.86 4.90 17.20
C GLY A 46 -4.20 5.08 18.69
N MET A 47 -3.46 4.46 19.62
CA MET A 47 -3.71 4.58 21.07
C MET A 47 -2.81 5.66 21.70
N GLY A 48 -3.42 6.80 22.06
CA GLY A 48 -2.83 7.81 22.97
C GLY A 48 -2.10 8.98 22.31
N LYS A 49 -1.64 8.83 21.06
CA LYS A 49 -1.13 9.92 20.21
C LYS A 49 -1.75 9.70 18.84
N ASN A 50 -2.55 10.63 18.35
CA ASN A 50 -3.32 10.47 17.11
C ASN A 50 -2.42 10.65 15.87
N ILE A 51 -1.28 9.96 15.84
CA ILE A 51 -0.20 10.13 14.86
C ILE A 51 -0.73 9.86 13.46
N LEU A 52 -1.60 8.86 13.29
CA LEU A 52 -2.22 8.57 12.01
C LEU A 52 -3.07 9.75 11.52
N ALA A 53 -3.91 10.35 12.37
CA ALA A 53 -4.70 11.50 11.95
C ALA A 53 -3.84 12.74 11.71
N GLU A 54 -2.76 12.93 12.48
CA GLU A 54 -1.79 14.00 12.24
C GLU A 54 -1.16 13.85 10.85
N LYS A 55 -0.70 12.64 10.49
CA LYS A 55 -0.14 12.36 9.15
C LYS A 55 -1.16 12.52 8.03
N VAL A 56 -2.40 12.08 8.24
CA VAL A 56 -3.48 12.31 7.27
C VAL A 56 -3.77 13.82 7.12
N GLN A 57 -3.81 14.57 8.22
CA GLN A 57 -4.09 16.01 8.19
C GLN A 57 -2.97 16.82 7.52
N GLU A 58 -1.71 16.45 7.79
CA GLU A 58 -0.53 16.98 7.10
C GLU A 58 -0.66 16.76 5.59
N GLU A 59 -0.98 15.54 5.17
CA GLU A 59 -1.06 15.20 3.75
C GLU A 59 -2.29 15.80 3.07
N VAL A 60 -3.43 15.93 3.75
CA VAL A 60 -4.61 16.66 3.24
C VAL A 60 -4.26 18.12 2.97
N SER A 61 -3.48 18.75 3.86
CA SER A 61 -3.04 20.13 3.67
C SER A 61 -2.12 20.25 2.45
N ALA A 62 -1.18 19.32 2.27
CA ALA A 62 -0.32 19.27 1.09
C ALA A 62 -1.12 19.02 -0.20
N TYR A 63 -2.09 18.10 -0.17
CA TYR A 63 -2.96 17.75 -1.29
C TYR A 63 -3.77 18.95 -1.77
N VAL A 64 -4.43 19.67 -0.85
CA VAL A 64 -5.22 20.87 -1.19
C VAL A 64 -4.33 21.99 -1.76
N ASN A 65 -3.15 22.20 -1.17
CA ASN A 65 -2.19 23.19 -1.67
C ASN A 65 -1.71 22.86 -3.08
N TYR A 66 -1.42 21.59 -3.35
CA TYR A 66 -1.04 21.13 -4.69
C TYR A 66 -2.17 21.37 -5.71
N LEU A 67 -3.41 20.99 -5.38
CA LEU A 67 -4.58 21.21 -6.24
C LEU A 67 -4.81 22.70 -6.52
N ALA A 68 -4.68 23.57 -5.52
CA ALA A 68 -4.78 25.02 -5.69
C ALA A 68 -3.69 25.56 -6.64
N GLY A 69 -2.48 25.01 -6.57
CA GLY A 69 -1.35 25.34 -7.44
C GLY A 69 -1.56 25.00 -8.92
N MET A 70 -2.47 24.07 -9.23
CA MET A 70 -2.76 23.67 -10.62
C MET A 70 -3.52 24.73 -11.42
N LYS A 71 -4.10 25.75 -10.76
CA LYS A 71 -4.77 26.90 -11.42
C LYS A 71 -5.77 26.50 -12.52
N GLY A 72 -6.53 25.43 -12.27
CA GLY A 72 -7.56 24.94 -13.21
C GLY A 72 -7.03 24.12 -14.39
N LYS A 73 -5.73 23.77 -14.41
CA LYS A 73 -5.20 22.82 -15.40
C LYS A 73 -5.86 21.45 -15.23
N PRO A 74 -6.12 20.72 -16.33
CA PRO A 74 -6.60 19.34 -16.26
C PRO A 74 -5.61 18.48 -15.46
N ILE A 75 -6.14 17.72 -14.51
CA ILE A 75 -5.38 16.79 -13.69
C ILE A 75 -6.14 15.49 -13.50
N ASN A 76 -5.40 14.39 -13.42
CA ASN A 76 -5.97 13.11 -13.06
C ASN A 76 -6.07 12.99 -11.54
N ILE A 77 -7.26 13.26 -10.99
CA ILE A 77 -7.50 13.21 -9.54
C ILE A 77 -7.18 11.82 -8.95
N ARG A 78 -7.37 10.73 -9.71
CA ARG A 78 -7.04 9.38 -9.24
C ARG A 78 -5.54 9.23 -8.98
N GLU A 79 -4.70 9.69 -9.91
CA GLU A 79 -3.24 9.60 -9.77
C GLU A 79 -2.74 10.42 -8.58
N ILE A 80 -3.18 11.68 -8.46
CA ILE A 80 -2.79 12.54 -7.34
C ILE A 80 -3.28 11.95 -6.00
N THR A 81 -4.47 11.34 -5.96
CA THR A 81 -4.98 10.69 -4.75
C THR A 81 -4.18 9.44 -4.38
N ASN A 82 -3.71 8.67 -5.37
CA ASN A 82 -2.84 7.52 -5.14
C ASN A 82 -1.49 7.96 -4.55
N ILE A 83 -0.90 9.04 -5.08
CA ILE A 83 0.33 9.66 -4.54
C ILE A 83 0.10 10.11 -3.09
N SER A 84 -0.99 10.84 -2.84
CA SER A 84 -1.35 11.32 -1.49
C SER A 84 -1.51 10.17 -0.49
N THR A 85 -2.25 9.13 -0.85
CA THR A 85 -2.45 7.95 0.01
C THR A 85 -1.11 7.24 0.27
N SER A 86 -0.26 7.15 -0.75
CA SER A 86 1.07 6.55 -0.62
C SER A 86 1.98 7.39 0.28
N ASN A 87 1.89 8.71 0.22
CA ASN A 87 2.63 9.62 1.11
C ASN A 87 2.24 9.44 2.58
N VAL A 88 0.95 9.21 2.89
CA VAL A 88 0.55 8.86 4.27
C VAL A 88 1.27 7.59 4.72
N ILE A 89 1.26 6.54 3.90
CA ILE A 89 1.92 5.27 4.21
C ILE A 89 3.44 5.44 4.35
N CYS A 90 4.09 6.14 3.42
CA CYS A 90 5.52 6.43 3.45
C CYS A 90 5.89 7.24 4.70
N SER A 91 5.10 8.26 5.05
CA SER A 91 5.36 9.06 6.25
C SER A 91 5.33 8.22 7.54
N ILE A 92 4.57 7.13 7.56
CA ILE A 92 4.47 6.21 8.69
C ILE A 92 5.62 5.20 8.69
N ILE A 93 5.96 4.63 7.54
CA ILE A 93 6.94 3.55 7.42
C ILE A 93 8.38 4.07 7.37
N ILE A 94 8.63 5.08 6.54
CA ILE A 94 9.97 5.64 6.28
C ILE A 94 10.17 7.02 6.91
N GLY A 95 9.14 7.62 7.51
CA GLY A 95 9.24 8.94 8.12
C GLY A 95 9.35 10.09 7.12
N HIS A 96 9.10 9.84 5.83
CA HIS A 96 9.33 10.78 4.74
C HIS A 96 8.14 10.82 3.77
N ARG A 97 7.85 12.01 3.23
CA ARG A 97 6.87 12.23 2.15
C ARG A 97 7.60 12.62 0.86
N PHE A 98 7.06 12.23 -0.27
CA PHE A 98 7.55 12.63 -1.58
C PHE A 98 6.75 13.80 -2.12
N GLU A 99 7.39 14.63 -2.95
CA GLU A 99 6.68 15.71 -3.62
C GLU A 99 5.76 15.17 -4.72
N TYR A 100 4.68 15.90 -4.97
CA TYR A 100 3.67 15.48 -5.95
C TYR A 100 4.20 15.46 -7.38
N ASP A 101 5.27 16.19 -7.68
CA ASP A 101 5.96 16.25 -8.97
C ASP A 101 7.25 15.40 -9.02
N ASP A 102 7.51 14.59 -7.98
CA ASP A 102 8.60 13.61 -7.99
C ASP A 102 8.31 12.51 -9.02
N VAL A 103 9.05 12.54 -10.13
CA VAL A 103 8.87 11.62 -11.26
C VAL A 103 9.21 10.18 -10.88
N GLU A 104 10.20 9.96 -10.02
CA GLU A 104 10.58 8.61 -9.59
C GLU A 104 9.47 8.01 -8.72
N PHE A 105 8.94 8.79 -7.79
CA PHE A 105 7.83 8.38 -6.94
C PHE A 105 6.56 8.13 -7.76
N GLN A 106 6.21 9.03 -8.68
CA GLN A 106 5.08 8.86 -9.60
C GLN A 106 5.18 7.56 -10.39
N ASN A 107 6.34 7.28 -10.97
CA ASN A 107 6.58 6.05 -11.73
C ASN A 107 6.46 4.82 -10.83
N MET A 108 7.01 4.86 -9.62
CA MET A 108 6.87 3.77 -8.65
C MET A 108 5.39 3.50 -8.32
N ILE A 109 4.60 4.53 -8.03
CA ILE A 109 3.17 4.39 -7.73
C ILE A 109 2.39 3.88 -8.95
N SER A 110 2.75 4.32 -10.16
CA SER A 110 2.15 3.82 -11.40
C SER A 110 2.40 2.32 -11.59
N HIS A 111 3.65 1.86 -11.43
CA HIS A 111 4.00 0.45 -11.51
C HIS A 111 3.33 -0.39 -10.42
N LEU A 112 3.21 0.14 -9.20
CA LEU A 112 2.49 -0.55 -8.12
C LEU A 112 1.01 -0.71 -8.45
N ASN A 113 0.38 0.33 -9.02
CA ASN A 113 -1.01 0.25 -9.45
C ASN A 113 -1.22 -0.74 -10.60
N SER A 114 -0.30 -0.81 -11.57
CA SER A 114 -0.41 -1.79 -12.66
C SER A 114 -0.30 -3.22 -12.13
N VAL A 115 0.68 -3.49 -11.25
CA VAL A 115 0.83 -4.82 -10.64
C VAL A 115 -0.40 -5.22 -9.82
N ALA A 116 -1.00 -4.27 -9.07
CA ALA A 116 -2.20 -4.54 -8.28
C ALA A 116 -3.42 -4.88 -9.15
N LEU A 117 -3.58 -4.22 -10.30
CA LEU A 117 -4.65 -4.51 -11.27
C LEU A 117 -4.42 -5.86 -11.97
N ASP A 118 -3.18 -6.17 -12.32
CA ASP A 118 -2.82 -7.45 -12.95
C ASP A 118 -3.08 -8.62 -11.99
N GLN A 119 -2.82 -8.45 -10.68
CA GLN A 119 -3.15 -9.45 -9.68
C GLN A 119 -4.66 -9.72 -9.54
N GLN A 120 -5.53 -8.70 -9.71
CA GLN A 120 -6.97 -8.92 -9.73
C GLN A 120 -7.39 -9.80 -10.92
N ASN A 121 -6.77 -9.60 -12.08
CA ASN A 121 -7.04 -10.40 -13.27
C ASN A 121 -6.57 -11.85 -13.11
N VAL A 122 -5.39 -12.06 -12.52
CA VAL A 122 -4.86 -13.42 -12.25
C VAL A 122 -5.72 -14.16 -11.22
N GLY A 123 -6.21 -13.47 -10.18
CA GLY A 123 -7.10 -14.05 -9.18
C GLY A 123 -8.44 -14.53 -9.76
N LEU A 124 -9.00 -13.79 -10.72
CA LEU A 124 -10.21 -14.21 -11.44
C LEU A 124 -9.95 -15.39 -12.37
N VAL A 125 -8.84 -15.41 -13.11
CA VAL A 125 -8.49 -16.54 -13.98
C VAL A 125 -8.32 -17.83 -13.17
N HIS A 126 -7.62 -17.77 -12.02
CA HIS A 126 -7.45 -18.93 -11.14
C HIS A 126 -8.76 -19.39 -10.47
N PHE A 127 -9.76 -18.52 -10.34
CA PHE A 127 -11.08 -18.90 -9.81
C PHE A 127 -11.95 -19.61 -10.86
N ILE A 128 -11.71 -19.37 -12.15
CA ILE A 128 -12.52 -19.90 -13.25
C ILE A 128 -11.89 -21.17 -13.87
N SER A 129 -10.57 -21.37 -13.74
CA SER A 129 -9.84 -22.57 -14.19
C SER A 129 -9.88 -23.71 -13.19
#